data_AF-A0AA37GII0-F1
#
_entry.id   AF-A0AA37GII0-F1
#
_cell.length_a   1.000
_cell.length_b   1.000
_cell.length_c   1.000
_cell.angle_alpha   90.00
_cell.angle_beta   90.00
_cell.angle_gamma   90.00
#
_symmetry.space_group_name_H-M   'P 1'
#
loop_
_entity.id
_entity.type
_entity.pdbx_description
1 polymer ?
#
loop_
_entity_poly.entity_id
_entity_poly.type
_entity_poly.pdbx_seq_one_letter_code
_entity_poly.pdbx_strand_id
1 'polypeptide(L)'
;MSSVFNVFGDPTPGPRHFYGFHTCGFPWKGTVDSQQEVSSADAYRMSMKLSREGIIAGPSSGEALHGLLDYIAEAKSNGKLQGLADAATGEISCVFTCSDLPYQYLDGYFQKLAKDDFSPIENECYSPFRYSFLVIKTDTMSGGS
;
A
#
# COMPACT_ATOMS: atom_id res chain seq x y z
N MET A 1 -5.01 -13.78 11.81
CA MET A 1 -4.15 -12.61 11.64
C MET A 1 -2.98 -12.97 10.72
N SER A 2 -2.94 -12.38 9.52
CA SER A 2 -1.78 -12.48 8.62
C SER A 2 -0.71 -11.47 9.02
N SER A 3 0.56 -11.82 8.87
CA SER A 3 1.69 -10.88 9.00
C SER A 3 2.37 -10.68 7.67
N VAL A 4 2.81 -9.45 7.44
CA VAL A 4 3.48 -9.05 6.21
C VAL A 4 4.95 -8.77 6.52
N PHE A 5 5.83 -9.29 5.67
CA PHE A 5 7.28 -9.13 5.79
C PHE A 5 7.87 -8.61 4.49
N ASN A 6 8.93 -7.83 4.62
CA ASN A 6 9.74 -7.41 3.48
C ASN A 6 10.42 -8.61 2.83
N VAL A 7 10.49 -8.61 1.49
CA VAL A 7 11.37 -9.50 0.72
C VAL A 7 12.83 -9.27 1.13
N PHE A 8 13.63 -10.35 1.18
CA PHE A 8 15.03 -10.25 1.56
C PHE A 8 15.82 -9.31 0.63
N GLY A 9 16.53 -8.34 1.20
CA GLY A 9 17.33 -7.38 0.45
C GLY A 9 16.55 -6.26 -0.22
N ASP A 10 15.22 -6.21 -0.07
CA ASP A 10 14.37 -5.15 -0.63
C ASP A 10 13.47 -4.49 0.43
N PRO A 11 14.03 -3.60 1.26
CA PRO A 11 13.31 -3.06 2.41
C PRO A 11 12.25 -2.02 2.00
N THR A 12 11.02 -2.22 2.47
CA THR A 12 10.03 -1.17 2.69
C THR A 12 10.28 -0.51 4.04
N PRO A 13 10.23 0.83 4.17
CA PRO A 13 10.39 1.50 5.46
C PRO A 13 9.39 1.01 6.51
N GLY A 14 9.87 0.67 7.71
CA GLY A 14 9.04 0.22 8.84
C GLY A 14 9.12 -1.31 9.08
N PRO A 15 8.46 -2.16 8.28
CA PRO A 15 8.46 -3.61 8.48
C PRO A 15 9.86 -4.24 8.41
N ARG A 16 10.07 -5.34 9.13
CA ARG A 16 11.35 -6.08 9.10
C ARG A 16 11.21 -7.29 8.18
N HIS A 17 12.31 -7.65 7.53
CA HIS A 17 12.43 -8.94 6.85
C HIS A 17 12.32 -10.10 7.87
N PHE A 18 11.77 -11.22 7.41
CA PHE A 18 11.45 -12.41 8.22
C PHE A 18 12.58 -12.85 9.15
N TYR A 19 13.82 -12.98 8.65
CA TYR A 19 14.92 -13.45 9.48
C TYR A 19 15.31 -12.45 10.60
N GLY A 20 15.01 -11.17 10.41
CA GLY A 20 15.21 -10.13 11.43
C GLY A 20 14.24 -10.24 12.61
N PHE A 21 13.18 -11.05 12.50
CA PHE A 21 12.25 -11.34 13.59
C PHE A 21 12.72 -12.49 14.49
N HIS A 22 13.76 -13.24 14.13
CA HIS A 22 14.33 -14.27 15.01
C HIS A 22 15.02 -13.68 16.25
N THR A 23 15.43 -12.42 16.19
CA THR A 23 16.03 -11.69 17.32
C THR A 23 14.99 -10.92 18.14
N CYS A 24 13.72 -10.94 17.72
CA CYS A 24 12.62 -10.33 18.45
C CYS A 24 12.25 -11.20 19.66
N GLY A 25 12.38 -10.66 20.87
CA GLY A 25 12.00 -11.35 22.12
C GLY A 25 10.49 -11.52 22.33
N PHE A 26 9.66 -11.02 21.41
CA PHE A 26 8.20 -11.13 21.47
C PHE A 26 7.74 -12.45 20.81
N PRO A 27 6.82 -13.22 21.41
CA PRO A 27 6.36 -14.51 20.88
C PRO A 27 5.35 -14.35 19.73
N TRP A 28 5.77 -13.71 18.63
CA TRP A 28 4.89 -13.41 17.48
C TRP A 28 4.40 -14.67 16.76
N LYS A 29 5.20 -15.74 16.69
CA LYS A 29 4.91 -16.93 15.89
C LYS A 29 3.60 -17.63 16.24
N GLY A 30 3.17 -17.58 17.51
CA GLY A 30 1.92 -18.18 17.95
C GLY A 30 0.66 -17.35 17.64
N THR A 31 0.83 -16.13 17.13
CA THR A 31 -0.26 -15.17 16.87
C THR A 31 -0.51 -14.95 15.37
N VAL A 32 0.33 -15.55 14.51
CA VAL A 32 0.34 -15.32 13.07
C VAL A 32 -0.10 -16.59 12.34
N ASP A 33 -1.21 -16.48 11.61
CA ASP A 33 -1.82 -17.61 10.89
C ASP A 33 -1.27 -17.77 9.46
N SER A 34 -0.72 -16.69 8.89
CA SER A 34 -0.17 -16.66 7.53
C SER A 34 0.92 -15.59 7.42
N GLN A 35 1.90 -15.83 6.57
CA GLN A 35 3.01 -14.94 6.29
C GLN A 35 2.99 -14.60 4.81
N GLN A 36 3.01 -13.31 4.50
CA GLN A 36 3.02 -12.82 3.12
C GLN A 36 4.28 -11.97 2.92
N GLU A 37 5.00 -12.21 1.84
CA GLU A 37 6.15 -11.40 1.45
C GLU A 37 5.75 -10.44 0.35
N VAL A 38 6.02 -9.15 0.54
CA VAL A 38 5.65 -8.10 -0.41
C VAL A 38 6.91 -7.34 -0.82
N SER A 39 7.06 -7.11 -2.13
CA SER A 39 8.17 -6.30 -2.64
C SER A 39 8.00 -4.83 -2.28
N SER A 40 9.10 -4.09 -2.13
CA SER A 40 8.99 -2.66 -1.88
C SER A 40 8.31 -1.94 -3.05
N ALA A 41 8.55 -2.35 -4.29
CA ALA A 41 7.88 -1.77 -5.46
C ALA A 41 6.35 -1.90 -5.35
N ASP A 42 5.85 -3.06 -4.93
CA ASP A 42 4.42 -3.28 -4.77
C ASP A 42 3.84 -2.54 -3.56
N ALA A 43 4.59 -2.44 -2.46
CA ALA A 43 4.22 -1.62 -1.31
C ALA A 43 4.05 -0.13 -1.66
N TYR A 44 5.03 0.44 -2.37
CA TYR A 44 4.97 1.83 -2.83
C TYR A 44 3.84 2.04 -3.86
N ARG A 45 3.64 1.09 -4.78
CA ARG A 45 2.56 1.14 -5.78
C ARG A 45 1.19 1.08 -5.11
N MET A 46 1.01 0.18 -4.13
CA MET A 46 -0.25 0.04 -3.40
C MET A 46 -0.54 1.28 -2.54
N SER A 47 0.46 1.86 -1.89
CA SER A 47 0.33 3.13 -1.17
C SER A 47 -0.08 4.30 -2.08
N MET A 48 0.43 4.35 -3.32
CA MET A 48 -0.01 5.33 -4.31
C MET A 48 -1.47 5.09 -4.73
N LYS A 49 -1.89 3.84 -4.91
CA LYS A 49 -3.30 3.50 -5.18
C LYS A 49 -4.21 3.93 -4.04
N LEU A 50 -3.83 3.66 -2.78
CA LEU A 50 -4.56 4.15 -1.61
C LEU A 50 -4.75 5.67 -1.64
N SER A 51 -3.71 6.40 -2.03
CA SER A 51 -3.77 7.86 -2.11
C SER A 51 -4.77 8.34 -3.19
N ARG A 52 -4.89 7.60 -4.30
CA ARG A 52 -5.88 7.86 -5.36
C ARG A 52 -7.32 7.59 -4.92
N GLU A 53 -7.51 6.67 -3.98
CA GLU A 53 -8.80 6.38 -3.34
C GLU A 53 -9.09 7.29 -2.13
N GLY A 54 -8.25 8.31 -1.89
CA GLY A 54 -8.44 9.29 -0.80
C GLY A 54 -7.86 8.88 0.56
N ILE A 55 -7.14 7.75 0.64
CA ILE A 55 -6.46 7.29 1.86
C ILE A 55 -4.97 7.62 1.74
N ILE A 56 -4.53 8.71 2.37
CA ILE A 56 -3.13 9.14 2.36
C ILE A 56 -2.35 8.35 3.41
N ALA A 57 -1.64 7.31 2.98
CA ALA A 57 -0.86 6.44 3.86
C ALA A 57 0.49 6.05 3.22
N GLY A 58 1.52 5.85 4.04
CA GLY A 58 2.87 5.52 3.57
C GLY A 58 3.04 4.09 3.04
N PRO A 59 4.24 3.76 2.50
CA PRO A 59 4.51 2.47 1.85
C PRO A 59 4.22 1.24 2.72
N SER A 60 4.48 1.28 4.03
CA SER A 60 4.19 0.15 4.93
C SER A 60 2.69 -0.20 4.98
N SER A 61 1.85 0.80 4.81
CA SER A 61 0.39 0.63 4.77
C SER A 61 -0.03 -0.01 3.44
N GLY A 62 0.66 0.35 2.36
CA GLY A 62 0.55 -0.32 1.06
C GLY A 62 0.97 -1.79 1.14
N GLU A 63 2.08 -2.08 1.84
CA GLU A 63 2.56 -3.44 2.11
C GLU A 63 1.51 -4.26 2.87
N ALA A 64 0.95 -3.71 3.95
CA ALA A 64 -0.07 -4.36 4.77
C ALA A 64 -1.34 -4.70 3.95
N LEU A 65 -1.82 -3.77 3.13
CA LEU A 65 -2.98 -4.01 2.27
C LEU A 65 -2.65 -5.03 1.17
N HIS A 66 -1.48 -4.94 0.54
CA HIS A 66 -1.08 -5.89 -0.49
C HIS A 66 -1.03 -7.32 0.05
N GLY A 67 -0.34 -7.54 1.18
CA GLY A 67 -0.28 -8.86 1.82
C GLY A 67 -1.64 -9.36 2.29
N LEU A 68 -2.54 -8.48 2.75
CA LEU A 68 -3.92 -8.86 3.05
C LEU A 68 -4.66 -9.36 1.81
N LEU A 69 -4.53 -8.67 0.68
CA LEU A 69 -5.17 -9.07 -0.58
C LEU A 69 -4.60 -10.39 -1.12
N ASP A 70 -3.29 -10.60 -1.01
CA ASP A 70 -2.63 -11.86 -1.40
C ASP A 70 -3.14 -13.02 -0.55
N TYR A 71 -3.24 -12.83 0.77
CA TYR A 71 -3.80 -13.83 1.67
C TYR A 71 -5.25 -14.18 1.32
N ILE A 72 -6.09 -13.18 1.02
CA ILE A 72 -7.48 -13.40 0.62
C ILE A 72 -7.55 -14.15 -0.71
N ALA A 73 -6.69 -13.80 -1.67
CA ALA A 73 -6.62 -14.48 -2.97
C ALA A 73 -6.21 -15.94 -2.82
N GLU A 74 -5.20 -16.22 -1.98
CA GLU A 74 -4.75 -17.58 -1.65
C GLU A 74 -5.83 -18.38 -0.92
N ALA A 75 -6.49 -17.79 0.08
CA ALA A 75 -7.60 -18.43 0.78
C ALA A 75 -8.75 -18.78 -0.17
N LYS A 76 -9.03 -17.90 -1.14
CA LYS A 76 -10.02 -18.13 -2.19
C LYS A 76 -9.63 -19.27 -3.11
N SER A 77 -8.41 -19.29 -3.64
CA SER A 77 -7.94 -20.35 -4.54
C SER A 77 -7.92 -21.72 -3.87
N ASN A 78 -7.67 -21.76 -2.56
CA ASN A 78 -7.63 -22.98 -1.77
C ASN A 78 -9.00 -23.41 -1.23
N GLY A 79 -10.09 -22.71 -1.58
CA GLY A 79 -11.44 -23.02 -1.10
C GLY A 79 -11.65 -22.79 0.40
N LYS A 80 -10.77 -22.02 1.05
CA LYS A 80 -10.79 -21.75 2.50
C LYS A 80 -11.49 -20.43 2.86
N LEU A 81 -11.83 -19.62 1.86
CA LEU A 81 -12.38 -18.28 2.06
C LEU A 81 -13.67 -18.29 2.91
N GLN A 82 -14.55 -19.27 2.70
CA GLN A 82 -15.80 -19.38 3.48
C GLN A 82 -15.55 -19.62 4.97
N GLY A 83 -14.40 -20.21 5.34
CA GLY A 83 -14.01 -20.40 6.74
C GLY A 83 -13.62 -19.11 7.46
N LEU A 84 -13.46 -18.00 6.73
CA LEU A 84 -13.19 -16.67 7.28
C LEU A 84 -14.46 -15.82 7.43
N ALA A 85 -15.59 -16.29 6.92
CA ALA A 85 -16.85 -15.56 6.98
C ALA A 85 -17.45 -15.64 8.39
N ASP A 86 -18.01 -14.53 8.86
CA ASP A 86 -18.80 -14.52 10.07
C ASP A 86 -20.02 -15.45 9.92
N ALA A 87 -20.29 -16.27 10.94
CA ALA A 87 -21.34 -17.28 10.86
C ALA A 87 -22.76 -16.70 10.83
N ALA A 88 -22.95 -15.46 11.34
CA ALA A 88 -24.25 -14.82 11.41
C ALA A 88 -24.52 -13.94 10.18
N THR A 89 -23.51 -13.22 9.66
CA THR A 89 -23.68 -12.31 8.51
C THR A 89 -23.24 -12.92 7.18
N GLY A 90 -22.34 -13.91 7.21
CA GLY A 90 -21.68 -14.44 6.01
C GLY A 90 -20.64 -13.50 5.39
N GLU A 91 -20.37 -12.35 6.02
CA GLU A 91 -19.40 -11.38 5.54
C GLU A 91 -17.98 -11.70 6.02
N ILE A 92 -16.99 -11.31 5.23
CA ILE A 92 -15.58 -11.40 5.61
C ILE A 92 -15.10 -9.98 5.90
N SER A 93 -14.93 -9.65 7.17
CA SER A 93 -14.37 -8.38 7.59
C SER A 93 -12.85 -8.43 7.58
N CYS A 94 -12.21 -7.47 6.93
CA CYS A 94 -10.75 -7.36 6.90
C CYS A 94 -10.31 -6.00 7.43
N VAL A 95 -9.21 -5.99 8.17
CA VAL A 95 -8.60 -4.78 8.74
C VAL A 95 -7.12 -4.80 8.39
N PHE A 96 -6.60 -3.65 7.96
CA PHE A 96 -5.17 -3.40 7.77
C PHE A 96 -4.81 -2.08 8.45
N THR A 97 -3.54 -1.93 8.81
CA THR A 97 -3.06 -0.77 9.57
C THR A 97 -2.42 0.28 8.67
N CYS A 98 -2.79 1.55 8.86
CA CYS A 98 -2.11 2.69 8.24
C CYS A 98 -1.22 3.39 9.28
N SER A 99 0.08 3.11 9.23
CA SER A 99 1.00 3.48 10.33
C SER A 99 1.57 4.90 10.22
N ASP A 100 1.71 5.43 9.00
CA ASP A 100 2.33 6.72 8.73
C ASP A 100 1.84 7.36 7.43
N LEU A 101 2.35 8.57 7.15
CA LEU A 101 2.05 9.36 5.96
C LEU A 101 3.18 9.21 4.91
N PRO A 102 2.87 9.32 3.60
CA PRO A 102 3.83 9.06 2.52
C PRO A 102 4.89 10.15 2.38
N TYR A 103 4.70 11.34 2.98
CA TYR A 103 5.57 12.51 2.80
C TYR A 103 7.03 12.26 3.16
N GLN A 104 7.30 11.39 4.13
CA GLN A 104 8.66 11.09 4.56
C GLN A 104 9.44 10.22 3.55
N TYR A 105 8.75 9.69 2.54
CA TYR A 105 9.29 8.69 1.60
C TYR A 105 9.16 9.11 0.14
N LEU A 106 8.90 10.40 -0.14
CA LEU A 106 8.67 10.91 -1.50
C LEU A 106 9.77 10.49 -2.48
N ASP A 107 11.04 10.62 -2.09
CA ASP A 107 12.18 10.18 -2.92
C ASP A 107 12.11 8.68 -3.24
N GLY A 108 11.64 7.87 -2.29
CA GLY A 108 11.46 6.43 -2.45
C GLY A 108 10.45 6.08 -3.54
N TYR A 109 9.37 6.85 -3.70
CA TYR A 109 8.40 6.61 -4.78
C TYR A 109 9.05 6.75 -6.15
N PHE A 110 9.86 7.79 -6.35
CA PHE A 110 10.54 8.01 -7.63
C PHE A 110 11.67 7.02 -7.90
N GLN A 111 12.25 6.43 -6.84
CA GLN A 111 13.30 5.41 -6.97
C GLN A 111 12.74 4.00 -7.23
N LYS A 112 11.59 3.67 -6.62
CA LYS A 112 11.03 2.31 -6.63
C LYS A 112 10.02 2.06 -7.74
N LEU A 113 9.36 3.10 -8.23
CA LEU A 113 8.28 2.97 -9.20
C LEU A 113 8.71 3.37 -10.61
N ALA A 114 8.05 2.77 -11.61
CA ALA A 114 8.27 3.15 -13.00
C ALA A 114 7.60 4.49 -13.30
N LYS A 115 8.04 5.20 -14.33
CA LYS A 115 7.40 6.46 -14.75
C LYS A 115 5.91 6.28 -15.04
N ASP A 116 5.53 5.15 -15.61
CA ASP A 116 4.15 4.82 -15.96
C ASP A 116 3.24 4.59 -14.75
N ASP A 117 3.81 4.39 -13.55
CA ASP A 117 3.03 4.37 -12.32
C ASP A 117 2.49 5.76 -11.97
N PHE A 118 3.09 6.85 -12.50
CA PHE A 118 2.67 8.24 -12.26
C PHE A 118 1.77 8.77 -13.37
N SER A 119 0.76 9.56 -13.00
CA SER A 119 -0.09 10.24 -13.98
C SER A 119 0.74 11.29 -14.75
N PRO A 120 0.52 11.43 -16.08
CA PRO A 120 1.25 12.41 -16.88
C PRO A 120 0.98 13.84 -16.39
N ILE A 121 1.97 14.72 -16.54
CA ILE A 121 1.84 16.13 -16.20
C ILE A 121 1.19 16.83 -17.40
N GLU A 122 -0.09 17.17 -17.30
CA GLU A 122 -0.84 17.79 -18.40
C GLU A 122 -0.33 19.21 -18.78
N ASN A 123 0.37 19.88 -17.87
CA ASN A 123 0.86 21.26 -18.04
C ASN A 123 2.36 21.37 -18.38
N GLU A 124 3.00 20.29 -18.84
CA GLU A 124 4.45 20.28 -19.11
C GLU A 124 4.88 21.36 -20.13
N CYS A 125 3.98 21.72 -21.06
CA CYS A 125 4.22 22.71 -22.11
C CYS A 125 4.22 24.18 -21.65
N TYR A 126 3.78 24.51 -20.43
CA TYR A 126 3.69 25.89 -19.93
C TYR A 126 4.84 26.30 -19.01
N SER A 127 5.84 25.43 -18.80
CA SER A 127 6.88 25.65 -17.81
C SER A 127 8.27 25.89 -18.43
N PRO A 128 8.70 27.16 -18.63
CA PRO A 128 10.09 27.47 -18.99
C PRO A 128 11.05 27.33 -17.80
N PHE A 129 10.57 27.00 -16.59
CA PHE A 129 11.39 26.82 -15.39
C PHE A 129 11.10 25.49 -14.72
N ARG A 130 12.16 24.76 -14.34
CA ARG A 130 12.11 23.42 -13.72
C ARG A 130 11.63 23.43 -12.26
N TYR A 131 10.65 24.28 -11.93
CA TYR A 131 9.90 24.30 -10.68
C TYR A 131 8.42 24.31 -11.05
N SER A 132 7.80 23.13 -11.03
CA SER A 132 6.40 22.94 -11.39
C SER A 132 5.49 23.57 -10.32
N PHE A 133 4.97 24.77 -10.59
CA PHE A 133 3.75 25.22 -9.90
C PHE A 133 2.60 24.37 -10.44
N LEU A 134 2.02 23.52 -9.59
CA LEU A 134 0.79 22.80 -9.90
C LEU A 134 -0.35 23.82 -9.95
N VAL A 135 -0.71 24.29 -11.14
CA VAL A 135 -1.92 25.08 -11.35
C VAL A 135 -3.09 24.11 -11.32
N ILE A 136 -3.71 23.94 -10.14
CA ILE A 136 -4.99 23.25 -10.01
C ILE A 136 -6.06 24.20 -10.55
N LYS A 137 -6.53 23.93 -11.77
CA LYS A 137 -7.70 24.62 -12.32
C LYS A 137 -8.92 24.10 -11.57
N THR A 138 -9.46 24.91 -10.67
CA THR A 138 -10.78 24.63 -10.10
C THR A 138 -11.80 25.04 -11.15
N ASP A 139 -12.62 24.08 -11.59
CA ASP A 139 -13.75 24.39 -12.45
C ASP A 139 -14.70 25.30 -11.67
N THR A 140 -14.68 26.59 -12.00
CA THR A 140 -15.75 27.50 -11.63
C THR A 140 -17.02 27.01 -12.31
N MET A 141 -17.96 26.50 -11.51
CA MET A 141 -19.35 26.25 -11.90
C MET A 141 -19.87 27.42 -12.72
N SER A 142 -20.00 27.21 -14.03
CA SER A 142 -20.72 28.12 -14.92
C SER A 142 -22.18 28.08 -14.50
N GLY A 143 -22.64 29.13 -13.83
CA GLY A 143 -24.05 29.34 -13.50
C GLY A 143 -24.91 29.22 -14.76
N GLY A 144 -25.92 28.37 -14.67
CA GLY A 144 -26.99 28.33 -15.65
C GLY A 144 -27.75 29.65 -15.68
N SER A 145 -28.07 30.09 -16.89
CA SER A 145 -29.12 31.05 -17.20
C SER A 145 -29.96 30.49 -18.33
#